data_AF-A0A1D6N4B2-F1
#
_entry.id   AF-A0A1D6N4B2-F1
#
_cell.length_a   1.000
_cell.length_b   1.000
_cell.length_c   1.000
_cell.angle_alpha   90.00
_cell.angle_beta   90.00
_cell.angle_gamma   90.00
#
_symmetry.space_group_name_H-M   'P 1'
#
loop_
_entity.id
_entity.type
_entity.pdbx_description
1 polymer ?
#
loop_
_entity_poly.entity_id
_entity_poly.type
_entity_poly.pdbx_seq_one_letter_code
_entity_poly.pdbx_strand_id
1 'polypeptide(L)'
;MCLAIVLFAICIKMILQIDLTIVLLNCLIMVEQVKEFERNGVKLSQSKRKEMEKLKSHIDALNLKYLQNLNDFTKFLLLGEDELAGMPFEFLKDLEKADGKFKVPLTSYHVTPVLEHCKVGSTRKQIAVAYGQKGGKDNVAILENLVQLRHKFAKLLGYTNYADFAIEPRMPKTSRKILEFLEEMSEQLSDVANRELNILKDLKIKEEGNAQFGMEDLLYYIKRAEEFKVDLDVGEIKQYFPVGLVISGMLKIFQDLFALRFDEIKDVDVWHDTVRVFSVWDASSSDLLGYFFLDIFSREGKYAHTCVVTLQNGCLCSNGTRKVPAAVILSQCPKEFDGNSALLRFPEVVRLFHEFSHVVHHVSNRATFSRFSGLRLEGDFAEIPSLLLENWCYESISLKMMSGFHQGHYEIHK
;
A
#
# COMPACT_ATOMS: atom_id res chain seq x y z
N MET A 1 3.66 -32.00 16.28
CA MET A 1 3.82 -32.79 15.03
C MET A 1 2.68 -33.79 14.82
N CYS A 2 2.30 -34.60 15.82
CA CYS A 2 1.10 -35.45 15.73
C CYS A 2 -0.19 -34.66 15.49
N LEU A 3 -0.35 -33.50 16.15
CA LEU A 3 -1.59 -32.74 16.11
C LEU A 3 -1.98 -32.24 14.70
N ALA A 4 -1.04 -31.75 13.88
CA ALA A 4 -1.36 -31.25 12.53
C ALA A 4 -1.77 -32.37 11.57
N ILE A 5 -1.14 -33.55 11.66
CA ILE A 5 -1.50 -34.73 10.86
C ILE A 5 -2.86 -35.27 11.32
N VAL A 6 -3.09 -35.29 12.63
CA VAL A 6 -4.39 -35.67 13.22
C VAL A 6 -5.48 -34.69 12.80
N LEU A 7 -5.23 -33.38 12.84
CA LEU A 7 -6.17 -32.35 12.39
C LEU A 7 -6.46 -32.46 10.89
N PHE A 8 -5.44 -32.67 10.04
CA PHE A 8 -5.63 -32.91 8.61
C PHE A 8 -6.48 -34.15 8.33
N ALA A 9 -6.20 -35.27 9.03
CA ALA A 9 -6.98 -36.49 8.92
C ALA A 9 -8.43 -36.31 9.40
N ILE A 10 -8.65 -35.52 10.46
CA ILE A 10 -9.98 -35.13 10.94
C ILE A 10 -10.69 -34.28 9.88
N CYS A 11 -10.05 -33.26 9.31
CA CYS A 11 -10.64 -32.41 8.26
C CYS A 11 -11.05 -33.24 7.04
N ILE A 12 -10.19 -34.13 6.55
CA ILE A 12 -10.52 -35.03 5.43
C ILE A 12 -11.68 -35.97 5.79
N LYS A 13 -11.63 -36.59 6.98
CA LYS A 13 -12.70 -37.50 7.42
C LYS A 13 -14.03 -36.76 7.55
N MET A 14 -14.02 -35.52 8.06
CA MET A 14 -15.20 -34.66 8.11
C MET A 14 -15.70 -34.35 6.71
N ILE A 15 -14.84 -33.96 5.76
CA ILE A 15 -15.20 -33.72 4.34
C ILE A 15 -15.85 -34.95 3.69
N LEU A 16 -15.30 -36.14 3.94
CA LEU A 16 -15.81 -37.40 3.39
C LEU A 16 -17.11 -37.88 4.06
N GLN A 17 -17.48 -37.31 5.21
CA GLN A 17 -18.70 -37.64 5.98
C GLN A 17 -19.77 -36.53 5.86
N ILE A 18 -19.56 -35.50 5.04
CA ILE A 18 -20.54 -34.41 4.87
C ILE A 18 -21.77 -34.94 4.15
N ASP A 19 -22.86 -35.05 4.90
CA ASP A 19 -24.22 -35.06 4.35
C ASP A 19 -24.52 -33.67 3.76
N LEU A 20 -25.11 -33.60 2.56
CA LEU A 20 -25.23 -32.38 1.73
C LEU A 20 -26.10 -31.26 2.35
N THR A 21 -26.52 -31.41 3.61
CA THR A 21 -27.30 -30.46 4.40
C THR A 21 -26.45 -29.51 5.26
N ILE A 22 -25.12 -29.65 5.29
CA ILE A 22 -24.21 -28.73 6.00
C ILE A 22 -23.87 -27.51 5.14
N VAL A 23 -24.08 -26.32 5.71
CA VAL A 23 -23.92 -24.97 5.11
C VAL A 23 -22.56 -24.80 4.41
N LEU A 24 -22.59 -24.38 3.13
CA LEU A 24 -21.46 -24.12 2.21
C LEU A 24 -20.18 -23.54 2.85
N LEU A 25 -20.32 -22.66 3.85
CA LEU A 25 -19.20 -22.00 4.52
C LEU A 25 -18.34 -22.95 5.36
N ASN A 26 -18.93 -23.97 5.99
CA ASN A 26 -18.18 -24.98 6.76
C ASN A 26 -17.32 -25.86 5.84
N CYS A 27 -17.91 -26.28 4.71
CA CYS A 27 -17.21 -27.03 3.66
C CYS A 27 -16.03 -26.22 3.09
N LEU A 28 -16.24 -24.93 2.82
CA LEU A 28 -15.20 -24.04 2.32
C LEU A 28 -14.00 -23.94 3.27
N ILE A 29 -14.23 -23.81 4.58
CA ILE A 29 -13.13 -23.79 5.57
C ILE A 29 -12.31 -25.05 5.53
N MET A 30 -12.99 -26.20 5.53
CA MET A 30 -12.29 -27.48 5.57
C MET A 30 -11.45 -27.68 4.31
N VAL A 31 -11.98 -27.31 3.14
CA VAL A 31 -11.24 -27.36 1.87
C VAL A 31 -10.02 -26.43 1.91
N GLU A 32 -10.18 -25.19 2.36
CA GLU A 32 -9.07 -24.23 2.46
C GLU A 32 -8.01 -24.65 3.48
N GLN A 33 -8.41 -25.25 4.60
CA GLN A 33 -7.48 -25.81 5.59
C GLN A 33 -6.70 -27.01 5.03
N VAL A 34 -7.37 -27.93 4.34
CA VAL A 34 -6.72 -29.08 3.69
C VAL A 34 -5.66 -28.60 2.69
N LYS A 35 -5.99 -27.63 1.82
CA LYS A 35 -5.02 -27.04 0.89
C LYS A 35 -3.82 -26.43 1.62
N GLU A 36 -4.05 -25.69 2.69
CA GLU A 36 -2.96 -25.10 3.49
C GLU A 36 -2.05 -26.17 4.12
N PHE A 37 -2.62 -27.26 4.64
CA PHE A 37 -1.83 -28.38 5.16
C PHE A 37 -1.00 -29.05 4.06
N GLU A 38 -1.57 -29.22 2.86
CA GLU A 38 -0.85 -29.76 1.71
C GLU A 38 0.30 -28.87 1.27
N ARG A 39 0.07 -27.56 1.20
CA ARG A 39 1.09 -26.54 0.92
C ARG A 39 2.18 -26.46 1.99
N ASN A 40 1.86 -26.89 3.21
CA ASN A 40 2.82 -27.08 4.31
C ASN A 40 3.40 -28.51 4.35
N GLY A 41 3.25 -29.28 3.28
CA GLY A 41 3.95 -30.56 3.10
C GLY A 41 3.36 -31.73 3.88
N VAL A 42 2.11 -31.69 4.35
CA VAL A 42 1.49 -32.79 5.10
C VAL A 42 1.41 -34.11 4.32
N LYS A 43 1.51 -34.07 2.98
CA LYS A 43 1.57 -35.25 2.11
C LYS A 43 2.99 -35.80 1.91
N LEU A 44 4.02 -35.03 2.27
CA LEU A 44 5.41 -35.43 2.08
C LEU A 44 5.81 -36.51 3.09
N SER A 45 6.80 -37.33 2.73
CA SER A 45 7.48 -38.22 3.68
C SER A 45 8.24 -37.41 4.74
N GLN A 46 8.55 -38.01 5.89
CA GLN A 46 9.25 -37.32 6.96
C GLN A 46 10.60 -36.72 6.52
N SER A 47 11.35 -37.44 5.68
CA SER A 47 12.63 -36.95 5.12
C SER A 47 12.41 -35.70 4.25
N LYS A 48 11.45 -35.75 3.32
CA LYS A 48 11.11 -34.61 2.46
C LYS A 48 10.56 -33.41 3.24
N ARG A 49 9.82 -33.63 4.34
CA ARG A 49 9.38 -32.51 5.21
C ARG A 49 10.55 -31.81 5.89
N LYS A 50 11.53 -32.56 6.41
CA LYS A 50 12.75 -31.96 7.00
C LYS A 50 13.52 -31.14 5.97
N GLU A 51 13.61 -31.62 4.74
CA GLU A 51 14.20 -30.87 3.63
C GLU A 51 13.42 -29.58 3.33
N MET A 52 12.08 -29.67 3.26
CA MET A 52 11.20 -28.52 3.06
C MET A 52 11.35 -27.47 4.17
N GLU A 53 11.40 -27.87 5.43
CA GLU A 53 11.59 -26.99 6.58
C GLU A 53 12.96 -26.30 6.54
N LYS A 54 14.02 -27.03 6.14
CA LYS A 54 15.36 -26.46 5.95
C LYS A 54 15.38 -25.43 4.82
N LEU A 55 14.74 -25.73 3.69
CA LEU A 55 14.62 -24.80 2.56
C LEU A 55 13.85 -23.54 2.98
N LYS A 56 12.70 -23.69 3.65
CA LYS A 56 11.90 -22.57 4.15
C LYS A 56 12.70 -21.67 5.08
N SER A 57 13.38 -22.26 6.06
CA SER A 57 14.21 -21.52 7.02
C SER A 57 15.33 -20.73 6.32
N HIS A 58 15.95 -21.31 5.29
CA HIS A 58 16.98 -20.62 4.51
C HIS A 58 16.40 -19.48 3.67
N ILE A 59 15.25 -19.69 3.03
CA ILE A 59 14.53 -18.65 2.30
C ILE A 59 14.18 -17.48 3.23
N ASP A 60 13.65 -17.77 4.42
CA ASP A 60 13.26 -16.76 5.42
C ASP A 60 14.49 -15.97 5.93
N ALA A 61 15.60 -16.64 6.20
CA ALA A 61 16.86 -15.98 6.58
C ALA A 61 17.39 -15.05 5.48
N LEU A 62 17.34 -15.48 4.21
CA LEU A 62 17.75 -14.65 3.08
C LEU A 62 16.81 -13.47 2.84
N ASN A 63 15.49 -13.65 3.00
CA ASN A 63 14.52 -12.54 2.93
C ASN A 63 14.83 -11.48 4.00
N LEU A 64 15.09 -11.91 5.24
CA LEU A 64 15.44 -10.99 6.33
C LEU A 64 16.74 -10.24 6.03
N LYS A 65 17.77 -10.95 5.56
CA LYS A 65 19.05 -10.35 5.20
C LYS A 65 18.93 -9.36 4.05
N TYR A 66 18.11 -9.69 3.04
CA TYR A 66 17.81 -8.80 1.92
C TYR A 66 17.20 -7.48 2.41
N LEU A 67 16.19 -7.55 3.29
CA LEU A 67 15.54 -6.37 3.86
C LEU A 67 16.47 -5.57 4.78
N GLN A 68 17.27 -6.23 5.60
CA GLN A 68 18.29 -5.58 6.43
C GLN A 68 19.27 -4.77 5.58
N ASN A 69 19.81 -5.37 4.52
CA ASN A 69 20.73 -4.68 3.62
C ASN A 69 20.10 -3.45 2.93
N LEU A 70 18.77 -3.45 2.72
CA LEU A 70 18.04 -2.27 2.23
C LEU A 70 17.87 -1.22 3.34
N ASN A 71 17.54 -1.63 4.57
CA ASN A 71 17.29 -0.72 5.67
C ASN A 71 18.58 -0.07 6.22
N ASP A 72 19.69 -0.81 6.19
CA ASP A 72 21.01 -0.34 6.62
C ASP A 72 21.66 0.64 5.61
N PHE A 73 20.99 0.91 4.48
CA PHE A 73 21.47 1.84 3.48
C PHE A 73 21.25 3.29 3.91
N THR A 74 22.27 3.88 4.53
CA THR A 74 22.26 5.27 5.04
C THR A 74 23.16 6.22 4.25
N LYS A 75 23.28 6.00 2.94
CA LYS A 75 24.13 6.84 2.07
C LYS A 75 23.48 8.19 1.76
N PHE A 76 24.31 9.16 1.43
CA PHE A 76 23.91 10.51 1.01
C PHE A 76 24.85 11.01 -0.08
N LEU A 77 24.45 12.08 -0.78
CA LEU A 77 25.31 12.85 -1.69
C LEU A 77 25.46 14.29 -1.17
N LEU A 78 26.63 14.89 -1.39
CA LEU A 78 26.88 16.32 -1.12
C LEU A 78 26.76 17.09 -2.43
N LEU A 79 25.74 17.92 -2.54
CA LEU A 79 25.40 18.68 -3.75
C LEU A 79 25.43 20.19 -3.45
N GLY A 80 26.02 20.97 -4.35
CA GLY A 80 26.00 22.43 -4.30
C GLY A 80 24.63 23.01 -4.62
N GLU A 81 24.47 24.31 -4.40
CA GLU A 81 23.23 25.04 -4.68
C GLU A 81 22.89 25.01 -6.18
N ASP A 82 23.88 25.25 -7.05
CA ASP A 82 23.72 25.18 -8.51
C ASP A 82 23.33 23.77 -8.99
N GLU A 83 23.82 22.73 -8.31
CA GLU A 83 23.51 21.32 -8.62
C GLU A 83 22.07 20.95 -8.26
N LEU A 84 21.42 21.72 -7.37
CA LEU A 84 20.04 21.53 -6.91
C LEU A 84 19.09 22.59 -7.51
N ALA A 85 19.46 23.22 -8.63
CA ALA A 85 18.60 24.20 -9.28
C ALA A 85 17.19 23.64 -9.58
N GLY A 86 16.16 24.40 -9.24
CA GLY A 86 14.75 24.03 -9.40
C GLY A 86 14.09 23.36 -8.19
N MET A 87 14.87 23.00 -7.17
CA MET A 87 14.29 22.45 -5.94
C MET A 87 13.49 23.50 -5.16
N PRO A 88 12.34 23.13 -4.56
CA PRO A 88 11.57 24.04 -3.69
C PRO A 88 12.39 24.51 -2.49
N PHE A 89 12.18 25.77 -2.07
CA PHE A 89 12.90 26.36 -0.93
C PHE A 89 12.74 25.56 0.36
N GLU A 90 11.51 25.14 0.70
CA GLU A 90 11.25 24.34 1.90
C GLU A 90 12.03 23.01 1.88
N PHE A 91 12.18 22.37 0.72
CA PHE A 91 12.99 21.16 0.60
C PHE A 91 14.45 21.43 0.93
N LEU A 92 15.03 22.51 0.41
CA LEU A 92 16.43 22.86 0.67
C LEU A 92 16.68 23.30 2.11
N LYS A 93 15.70 23.93 2.74
CA LYS A 93 15.74 24.40 4.14
C LYS A 93 15.83 23.25 5.13
N ASP A 94 15.16 22.13 4.85
CA ASP A 94 15.14 20.95 5.72
C ASP A 94 16.41 20.08 5.61
N LEU A 95 17.30 20.36 4.65
CA LEU A 95 18.53 19.60 4.45
C LEU A 95 19.66 20.09 5.36
N GLU A 96 20.37 19.13 5.97
CA GLU A 96 21.64 19.40 6.63
C GLU A 96 22.68 19.92 5.62
N LYS A 97 23.52 20.86 6.07
CA LYS A 97 24.67 21.33 5.29
C LYS A 97 25.96 20.74 5.85
N ALA A 98 26.83 20.26 4.96
CA ALA A 98 28.18 19.81 5.28
C ALA A 98 29.14 20.35 4.20
N ASP A 99 30.26 20.92 4.62
CA ASP A 99 31.29 21.49 3.73
C ASP A 99 30.74 22.50 2.70
N GLY A 100 29.77 23.31 3.12
CA GLY A 100 29.12 24.30 2.25
C GLY A 100 28.16 23.71 1.20
N LYS A 101 27.94 22.39 1.22
CA LYS A 101 27.01 21.68 0.32
C LYS A 101 25.82 21.12 1.08
N PHE A 102 24.72 20.90 0.38
CA PHE A 102 23.54 20.22 0.90
C PHE A 102 23.78 18.72 0.94
N LYS A 103 23.53 18.11 2.10
CA LYS A 103 23.57 16.67 2.29
C LYS A 103 22.20 16.10 1.94
N VAL A 104 22.10 15.43 0.80
CA VAL A 104 20.87 14.79 0.31
C VAL A 104 20.88 13.30 0.67
N PRO A 105 20.09 12.83 1.65
CA PRO A 105 19.99 11.42 1.99
C PRO A 105 19.40 10.61 0.84
N LEU A 106 19.90 9.41 0.58
CA LEU A 106 19.38 8.52 -0.46
C LEU A 106 18.21 7.68 0.05
N THR A 107 17.17 8.38 0.50
CA THR A 107 15.89 7.82 0.94
C THR A 107 14.82 8.17 -0.09
N SER A 108 13.74 7.39 -0.20
CA SER A 108 12.62 7.71 -1.10
C SER A 108 12.06 9.11 -0.89
N TYR A 109 11.96 9.56 0.37
CA TYR A 109 11.48 10.89 0.73
C TYR A 109 12.29 12.04 0.11
N HIS A 110 13.60 11.85 -0.07
CA HIS A 110 14.48 12.87 -0.62
C HIS A 110 14.76 12.67 -2.12
N VAL A 111 14.87 11.40 -2.56
CA VAL A 111 15.17 11.06 -3.95
C VAL A 111 14.02 11.42 -4.87
N THR A 112 12.77 11.11 -4.51
CA THR A 112 11.60 11.39 -5.36
C THR A 112 11.45 12.89 -5.66
N PRO A 113 11.48 13.81 -4.68
CA PRO A 113 11.44 15.25 -4.97
C PRO A 113 12.58 15.73 -5.88
N VAL A 114 13.79 15.21 -5.71
CA VAL A 114 14.92 15.56 -6.58
C VAL A 114 14.67 15.10 -8.01
N LEU A 115 14.17 13.88 -8.21
CA LEU A 115 13.84 13.37 -9.54
C LEU A 115 12.62 14.05 -10.17
N GLU A 116 11.74 14.67 -9.38
CA GLU A 116 10.57 15.42 -9.88
C GLU A 116 10.87 16.89 -10.19
N HIS A 117 11.75 17.55 -9.42
CA HIS A 117 11.90 19.01 -9.44
C HIS A 117 13.27 19.51 -9.90
N CYS A 118 14.34 18.71 -9.77
CA CYS A 118 15.67 19.19 -10.08
C CYS A 118 15.85 19.37 -11.59
N LYS A 119 16.14 20.61 -12.01
CA LYS A 119 16.36 20.98 -13.42
C LYS A 119 17.68 20.45 -13.96
N VAL A 120 18.61 20.06 -13.09
CA VAL A 120 19.95 19.62 -13.47
C VAL A 120 19.94 18.11 -13.78
N GLY A 121 19.94 17.77 -15.08
CA GLY A 121 19.89 16.37 -15.54
C GLY A 121 21.03 15.50 -15.01
N SER A 122 22.25 16.04 -14.89
CA SER A 122 23.38 15.30 -14.29
C SER A 122 23.16 14.96 -12.82
N THR A 123 22.54 15.86 -12.05
CA THR A 123 22.18 15.62 -10.64
C THR A 123 21.11 14.54 -10.54
N ARG A 124 20.05 14.60 -11.37
CA ARG A 124 19.02 13.55 -11.40
C ARG A 124 19.63 12.18 -11.69
N LYS A 125 20.52 12.10 -12.69
CA LYS A 125 21.25 10.87 -13.02
C LYS A 125 22.10 10.36 -11.86
N GLN A 126 22.89 11.24 -11.23
CA GLN A 126 23.76 10.86 -10.11
C GLN A 126 22.94 10.31 -8.93
N ILE A 127 21.83 10.97 -8.59
CA ILE A 127 20.91 10.55 -7.54
C ILE A 127 20.24 9.21 -7.88
N ALA A 128 19.70 9.07 -9.10
CA ALA A 128 19.05 7.84 -9.55
C ALA A 128 20.01 6.64 -9.52
N VAL A 129 21.23 6.81 -10.03
CA VAL A 129 22.26 5.76 -10.02
C VAL A 129 22.66 5.40 -8.59
N ALA A 130 22.93 6.40 -7.74
CA ALA A 130 23.36 6.16 -6.36
C ALA A 130 22.25 5.47 -5.55
N TYR A 131 20.98 5.87 -5.74
CA TYR A 131 19.83 5.24 -5.09
C TYR A 131 19.57 3.82 -5.63
N GLY A 132 19.71 3.60 -6.94
CA GLY A 132 19.56 2.29 -7.58
C GLY A 132 20.60 1.25 -7.16
N GLN A 133 21.71 1.67 -6.53
CA GLN A 133 22.71 0.78 -5.95
C GLN A 133 22.35 0.27 -4.54
N LYS A 134 21.19 0.66 -4.00
CA LYS A 134 20.69 0.20 -2.69
C LYS A 134 20.61 -1.33 -2.64
N GLY A 135 21.19 -1.93 -1.60
CA GLY A 135 21.35 -3.38 -1.45
C GLY A 135 22.58 -3.98 -2.17
N GLY A 136 23.12 -3.30 -3.19
CA GLY A 136 24.40 -3.63 -3.83
C GLY A 136 24.53 -5.07 -4.38
N LYS A 137 25.77 -5.51 -4.54
CA LYS A 137 26.10 -6.87 -5.03
C LYS A 137 25.59 -7.97 -4.09
N ASP A 138 25.53 -7.69 -2.79
CA ASP A 138 25.07 -8.65 -1.79
C ASP A 138 23.60 -9.02 -2.02
N ASN A 139 22.73 -8.03 -2.25
CA ASN A 139 21.32 -8.31 -2.54
C ASN A 139 21.11 -8.99 -3.90
N VAL A 140 21.97 -8.73 -4.90
CA VAL A 140 21.94 -9.47 -6.17
C VAL A 140 22.24 -10.95 -5.92
N ALA A 141 23.31 -11.27 -5.19
CA ALA A 141 23.65 -12.66 -4.86
C ALA A 141 22.57 -13.33 -3.98
N ILE A 142 21.94 -12.59 -3.06
CA ILE A 142 20.81 -13.10 -2.28
C ILE A 142 19.62 -13.44 -3.19
N LEU A 143 19.29 -12.57 -4.14
CA LEU A 143 18.19 -12.81 -5.09
C LEU A 143 18.44 -14.05 -5.96
N GLU A 144 19.65 -14.21 -6.49
CA GLU A 144 20.03 -15.40 -7.26
C GLU A 144 19.83 -16.69 -6.46
N ASN A 145 20.27 -16.69 -5.19
CA ASN A 145 20.06 -17.82 -4.29
C ASN A 145 18.58 -18.04 -3.97
N LEU A 146 17.82 -16.98 -3.71
CA LEU A 146 16.39 -17.06 -3.42
C LEU A 146 15.61 -17.68 -4.60
N VAL A 147 15.93 -17.31 -5.84
CA VAL A 147 15.30 -17.89 -7.04
C VAL A 147 15.51 -19.41 -7.09
N GLN A 148 16.76 -19.86 -6.89
CA GLN A 148 17.08 -21.29 -6.91
C GLN A 148 16.40 -22.04 -5.75
N LEU A 149 16.43 -21.50 -4.54
CA LEU A 149 15.83 -22.12 -3.36
C LEU A 149 14.30 -22.19 -3.46
N ARG A 150 13.66 -21.13 -3.94
CA ARG A 150 12.21 -21.09 -4.19
C ARG A 150 11.81 -22.10 -5.26
N HIS A 151 12.60 -22.27 -6.32
CA HIS A 151 12.35 -23.31 -7.32
C HIS A 151 12.44 -24.72 -6.72
N LYS A 152 13.49 -25.02 -5.95
CA LYS A 152 13.65 -26.30 -5.24
C LYS A 152 12.50 -26.57 -4.28
N PHE A 153 12.10 -25.55 -3.51
CA PHE A 153 10.97 -25.62 -2.57
C PHE A 153 9.66 -25.98 -3.29
N ALA A 154 9.36 -25.32 -4.41
CA ALA A 154 8.16 -25.59 -5.20
C ALA A 154 8.17 -27.01 -5.81
N LYS A 155 9.30 -27.44 -6.37
CA LYS A 155 9.47 -28.80 -6.92
C LYS A 155 9.25 -29.88 -5.86
N LEU A 156 9.76 -29.67 -4.65
CA LEU A 156 9.59 -30.61 -3.53
C LEU A 156 8.11 -30.83 -3.17
N LEU A 157 7.30 -29.78 -3.30
CA LEU A 157 5.86 -29.79 -3.08
C LEU A 157 5.04 -30.24 -4.29
N GLY A 158 5.67 -30.57 -5.42
CA GLY A 158 5.01 -31.08 -6.63
C GLY A 158 4.61 -30.01 -7.64
N TYR A 159 5.05 -28.76 -7.51
CA TYR A 159 4.76 -27.69 -8.45
C TYR A 159 5.82 -27.57 -9.54
N THR A 160 5.42 -27.07 -10.72
CA THR A 160 6.33 -26.88 -11.86
C THR A 160 7.41 -25.83 -11.57
N ASN A 161 7.02 -24.72 -10.93
CA ASN A 161 7.87 -23.61 -10.57
C ASN A 161 7.28 -22.88 -9.34
N TYR A 162 8.00 -21.90 -8.80
CA TYR A 162 7.55 -21.16 -7.62
C TYR A 162 6.37 -20.23 -7.90
N ALA A 163 6.23 -19.70 -9.11
CA ALA A 163 5.11 -18.84 -9.46
C ALA A 163 3.78 -19.60 -9.38
N ASP A 164 3.71 -20.82 -9.92
CA ASP A 164 2.53 -21.69 -9.79
C ASP A 164 2.20 -21.99 -8.33
N PHE A 165 3.21 -22.27 -7.50
CA PHE A 165 3.01 -22.43 -6.06
C PHE A 165 2.46 -21.15 -5.39
N ALA A 166 2.98 -19.98 -5.77
CA ALA A 166 2.59 -18.71 -5.18
C ALA A 166 1.21 -18.19 -5.64
N ILE A 167 0.79 -18.55 -6.86
CA ILE A 167 -0.42 -18.06 -7.52
C ILE A 167 -1.61 -19.02 -7.35
N GLU A 168 -1.40 -20.30 -7.04
CA GLU A 168 -2.50 -21.24 -6.77
C GLU A 168 -3.59 -20.69 -5.80
N PRO A 169 -3.25 -20.03 -4.67
CA PRO A 169 -4.27 -19.48 -3.77
C PRO A 169 -4.80 -18.10 -4.20
N ARG A 170 -4.41 -17.59 -5.38
CA ARG A 170 -4.76 -16.25 -5.90
C ARG A 170 -5.81 -16.33 -7.01
N MET A 171 -6.39 -15.22 -7.44
CA MET A 171 -7.50 -15.22 -8.40
C MET A 171 -7.13 -15.82 -9.78
N PRO A 172 -5.95 -15.54 -10.38
CA PRO A 172 -5.56 -16.10 -11.67
C PRO A 172 -5.37 -17.62 -11.64
N LYS A 173 -5.08 -18.22 -10.49
CA LYS A 173 -4.79 -19.65 -10.25
C LYS A 173 -3.54 -20.22 -10.95
N THR A 174 -3.04 -19.62 -12.05
CA THR A 174 -1.84 -20.11 -12.77
C THR A 174 -0.91 -18.97 -13.20
N SER A 175 0.39 -19.25 -13.32
CA SER A 175 1.36 -18.23 -13.78
C SER A 175 1.16 -17.84 -15.24
N ARG A 176 0.70 -18.76 -16.08
CA ARG A 176 0.43 -18.51 -17.50
C ARG A 176 -0.62 -17.41 -17.70
N LYS A 177 -1.73 -17.45 -16.96
CA LYS A 177 -2.78 -16.42 -17.06
C LYS A 177 -2.28 -15.02 -16.69
N ILE A 178 -1.33 -14.94 -15.76
CA ILE A 178 -0.70 -13.65 -15.41
C ILE A 178 0.14 -13.13 -16.57
N LEU A 179 0.94 -14.00 -17.21
CA LEU A 179 1.75 -13.60 -18.37
C LEU A 179 0.86 -13.16 -19.54
N GLU A 180 -0.16 -13.95 -19.88
CA GLU A 180 -1.14 -13.62 -20.92
C GLU A 180 -1.79 -12.24 -20.67
N PHE A 181 -2.22 -11.99 -19.42
CA PHE A 181 -2.80 -10.69 -19.03
C PHE A 181 -1.79 -9.52 -19.16
N LEU A 182 -0.55 -9.70 -18.71
CA LEU A 182 0.48 -8.65 -18.79
C LEU A 182 0.90 -8.36 -20.23
N GLU A 183 0.96 -9.40 -21.08
CA GLU A 183 1.26 -9.28 -22.51
C GLU A 183 0.14 -8.53 -23.24
N GLU A 184 -1.13 -8.89 -23.00
CA GLU A 184 -2.30 -8.21 -23.55
C GLU A 184 -2.34 -6.74 -23.12
N MET A 185 -2.10 -6.44 -21.84
CA MET A 185 -2.04 -5.06 -21.36
C MET A 185 -0.88 -4.27 -21.99
N SER A 186 0.29 -4.90 -22.13
CA SER A 186 1.43 -4.26 -22.79
C SER A 186 1.12 -3.93 -24.25
N GLU A 187 0.44 -4.83 -24.98
CA GLU A 187 0.04 -4.60 -26.36
C GLU A 187 -0.96 -3.43 -26.47
N GLN A 188 -2.00 -3.43 -25.65
CA GLN A 188 -3.04 -2.40 -25.66
C GLN A 188 -2.53 -1.01 -25.27
N LEU A 189 -1.55 -0.92 -24.37
CA LEU A 189 -1.01 0.35 -23.86
C LEU A 189 0.19 0.87 -24.64
N SER A 190 0.80 0.06 -25.52
CA SER A 190 2.05 0.41 -26.22
C SER A 190 1.96 1.71 -27.01
N ASP A 191 0.88 1.92 -27.77
CA ASP A 191 0.71 3.12 -28.60
C ASP A 191 0.50 4.39 -27.75
N VAL A 192 -0.19 4.28 -26.62
CA VAL A 192 -0.35 5.40 -25.67
C VAL A 192 0.98 5.70 -25.00
N ALA A 193 1.65 4.68 -24.46
CA ALA A 193 2.94 4.84 -23.77
C ALA A 193 4.02 5.43 -24.69
N ASN A 194 4.09 5.00 -25.95
CA ASN A 194 5.03 5.56 -26.92
C ASN A 194 4.73 7.03 -27.24
N ARG A 195 3.45 7.41 -27.40
CA ARG A 195 3.07 8.81 -27.62
C ARG A 195 3.44 9.68 -26.43
N GLU A 196 3.13 9.24 -25.21
CA GLU A 196 3.47 9.98 -23.98
C GLU A 196 4.99 10.09 -23.81
N LEU A 197 5.73 9.00 -23.99
CA LEU A 197 7.19 9.02 -23.91
C LEU A 197 7.82 9.98 -24.95
N ASN A 198 7.26 10.07 -26.15
CA ASN A 198 7.74 11.01 -27.17
C ASN A 198 7.49 12.47 -26.73
N ILE A 199 6.36 12.79 -26.10
CA ILE A 199 6.13 14.10 -25.50
C ILE A 199 7.22 14.42 -24.47
N LEU A 200 7.57 13.47 -23.60
CA LEU A 200 8.62 13.66 -22.59
C LEU A 200 9.99 13.87 -23.22
N LYS A 201 10.33 13.10 -24.26
CA LYS A 201 11.58 13.25 -25.02
C LYS A 201 11.67 14.61 -25.71
N ASP A 202 10.58 15.10 -26.29
CA ASP A 202 10.53 16.41 -26.94
C ASP A 202 10.72 17.54 -25.94
N LEU A 203 10.16 17.42 -24.72
CA LEU A 203 10.41 18.36 -23.63
C LEU A 203 11.89 18.34 -23.22
N LYS A 204 12.50 17.16 -23.11
CA LYS A 204 13.93 17.03 -22.82
C LYS A 204 14.79 17.70 -23.89
N ILE A 205 14.48 17.52 -25.17
CA ILE A 205 15.23 18.15 -26.26
C ILE A 205 15.16 19.67 -26.16
N LYS A 206 14.01 20.23 -25.78
CA LYS A 206 13.84 21.68 -25.60
C LYS A 206 14.61 22.24 -24.40
N GLU A 207 14.67 21.51 -23.28
CA GLU A 207 15.29 21.99 -22.03
C GLU A 207 16.80 21.66 -21.94
N GLU A 208 17.22 20.48 -22.40
CA GLU A 208 18.57 19.93 -22.23
C GLU A 208 19.29 19.59 -23.55
N GLY A 209 18.66 19.86 -24.70
CA GLY A 209 19.22 19.54 -26.02
C GLY A 209 19.22 18.03 -26.32
N ASN A 210 20.14 17.57 -27.17
CA ASN A 210 20.14 16.18 -27.68
C ASN A 210 20.64 15.11 -26.68
N ALA A 211 20.53 15.35 -25.36
CA ALA A 211 20.87 14.37 -24.35
C ALA A 211 19.89 13.18 -24.39
N GLN A 212 20.42 11.95 -24.33
CA GLN A 212 19.59 10.74 -24.34
C GLN A 212 18.63 10.72 -23.14
N PHE A 213 17.36 10.42 -23.39
CA PHE A 213 16.36 10.22 -22.33
C PHE A 213 16.66 8.92 -21.57
N GLY A 214 16.77 9.02 -20.25
CA GLY A 214 16.97 7.91 -19.33
C GLY A 214 15.84 7.81 -18.29
N MET A 215 15.87 6.75 -17.48
CA MET A 215 14.85 6.55 -16.43
C MET A 215 14.91 7.64 -15.35
N GLU A 216 16.08 8.26 -15.15
CA GLU A 216 16.30 9.40 -14.26
C GLU A 216 15.51 10.66 -14.68
N ASP A 217 15.04 10.71 -15.92
CA ASP A 217 14.33 11.86 -16.49
C ASP A 217 12.81 11.72 -16.38
N LEU A 218 12.32 10.49 -16.16
CA LEU A 218 10.91 10.15 -16.29
C LEU A 218 10.01 11.01 -15.39
N LEU A 219 10.31 11.06 -14.09
CA LEU A 219 9.50 11.81 -13.12
C LEU A 219 9.52 13.32 -13.39
N TYR A 220 10.70 13.87 -13.70
CA TYR A 220 10.85 15.29 -14.01
C TYR A 220 9.99 15.66 -15.22
N TYR A 221 10.13 14.96 -16.34
CA TYR A 221 9.39 15.34 -17.55
C TYR A 221 7.91 15.00 -17.50
N ILE A 222 7.46 14.00 -16.74
CA ILE A 222 6.03 13.81 -16.44
C ILE A 222 5.48 15.07 -15.79
N LYS A 223 6.14 15.55 -14.73
CA LYS A 223 5.74 16.77 -14.03
C LYS A 223 5.73 18.00 -14.95
N ARG A 224 6.79 18.16 -15.77
CA ARG A 224 6.85 19.26 -16.77
C ARG A 224 5.75 19.17 -17.81
N ALA A 225 5.36 17.97 -18.24
CA ALA A 225 4.26 17.76 -19.17
C ALA A 225 2.90 18.08 -18.53
N GLU A 226 2.71 17.75 -17.25
CA GLU A 226 1.52 18.13 -16.48
C GLU A 226 1.41 19.64 -16.33
N GLU A 227 2.49 20.31 -15.92
CA GLU A 227 2.58 21.78 -15.81
C GLU A 227 2.35 22.48 -17.15
N PHE A 228 2.75 21.88 -18.28
CA PHE A 228 2.52 22.45 -19.61
C PHE A 228 1.07 22.26 -20.09
N LYS A 229 0.44 21.12 -19.78
CA LYS A 229 -0.92 20.80 -20.22
C LYS A 229 -1.99 21.51 -19.38
N VAL A 230 -1.67 21.83 -18.13
CA VAL A 230 -2.62 22.33 -17.16
C VAL A 230 -2.13 23.67 -16.64
N ASP A 231 -2.85 24.75 -16.97
CA ASP A 231 -2.65 26.08 -16.39
C ASP A 231 -3.21 26.13 -14.96
N LEU A 232 -2.78 25.20 -14.11
CA LEU A 232 -3.18 25.07 -12.71
C LEU A 232 -1.93 24.89 -11.85
N ASP A 233 -1.79 25.74 -10.83
CA ASP A 233 -0.84 25.50 -9.76
C ASP A 233 -1.37 24.36 -8.88
N VAL A 234 -0.85 23.14 -9.11
CA VAL A 234 -1.18 21.95 -8.32
C VAL A 234 -0.84 22.15 -6.83
N GLY A 235 0.11 23.03 -6.52
CA GLY A 235 0.43 23.46 -5.17
C GLY A 235 -0.65 24.30 -4.51
N GLU A 236 -1.45 25.06 -5.27
CA GLU A 236 -2.61 25.81 -4.77
C GLU A 236 -3.82 24.92 -4.53
N ILE A 237 -3.97 23.82 -5.29
CA ILE A 237 -5.11 22.89 -5.16
C ILE A 237 -5.25 22.35 -3.72
N LYS A 238 -4.14 22.14 -3.00
CA LYS A 238 -4.17 21.65 -1.60
C LYS A 238 -4.93 22.59 -0.65
N GLN A 239 -5.05 23.87 -0.98
CA GLN A 239 -5.80 24.86 -0.19
C GLN A 239 -7.30 24.53 -0.11
N TYR A 240 -7.80 23.69 -1.02
CA TYR A 240 -9.19 23.23 -1.03
C TYR A 240 -9.40 21.95 -0.24
N PHE A 241 -8.36 21.34 0.33
CA PHE A 241 -8.47 20.07 1.05
C PHE A 241 -7.97 20.17 2.51
N PRO A 242 -8.61 20.99 3.38
CA PRO A 242 -8.41 20.87 4.82
C PRO A 242 -8.72 19.45 5.31
N VAL A 243 -7.83 18.86 6.11
CA VAL A 243 -7.94 17.47 6.56
C VAL A 243 -9.28 17.17 7.25
N GLY A 244 -9.79 18.11 8.06
CA GLY A 244 -11.07 17.96 8.73
C GLY A 244 -12.24 17.88 7.76
N LEU A 245 -12.21 18.69 6.70
CA LEU A 245 -13.22 18.69 5.65
C LEU A 245 -13.16 17.41 4.83
N VAL A 246 -11.96 16.99 4.43
CA VAL A 246 -11.74 15.72 3.71
C VAL A 246 -12.28 14.54 4.51
N ILE A 247 -11.96 14.43 5.80
CA ILE A 247 -12.48 13.34 6.65
C ILE A 247 -14.00 13.40 6.70
N SER A 248 -14.59 14.58 6.96
CA SER A 248 -16.04 14.70 7.09
C SER A 248 -16.78 14.35 5.78
N GLY A 249 -16.27 14.79 4.63
CA GLY A 249 -16.80 14.47 3.32
C GLY A 249 -16.66 13.00 2.97
N MET A 250 -15.48 12.41 3.21
CA MET A 250 -15.23 10.98 3.03
C MET A 250 -16.21 10.16 3.86
N LEU A 251 -16.33 10.43 5.17
CA LEU A 251 -17.29 9.74 6.04
C LEU A 251 -18.71 9.86 5.48
N LYS A 252 -19.15 11.07 5.08
CA LYS A 252 -20.49 11.28 4.52
C LYS A 252 -20.75 10.45 3.26
N ILE A 253 -19.78 10.39 2.33
CA ILE A 253 -19.89 9.58 1.11
C ILE A 253 -20.12 8.11 1.46
N PHE A 254 -19.35 7.55 2.41
CA PHE A 254 -19.51 6.15 2.82
C PHE A 254 -20.80 5.89 3.62
N GLN A 255 -21.28 6.86 4.41
CA GLN A 255 -22.60 6.77 5.05
C GLN A 255 -23.70 6.62 4.00
N ASP A 256 -23.65 7.43 2.94
CA ASP A 256 -24.67 7.42 1.89
C ASP A 256 -24.60 6.17 1.02
N LEU A 257 -23.39 5.73 0.65
CA LEU A 257 -23.19 4.56 -0.22
C LEU A 257 -23.59 3.25 0.45
N PHE A 258 -23.31 3.11 1.74
CA PHE A 258 -23.42 1.83 2.44
C PHE A 258 -24.46 1.83 3.56
N ALA A 259 -25.27 2.89 3.67
CA ALA A 259 -26.23 3.08 4.76
C ALA A 259 -25.56 2.88 6.14
N LEU A 260 -24.44 3.58 6.35
CA LEU A 260 -23.67 3.53 7.61
C LEU A 260 -23.90 4.80 8.42
N ARG A 261 -23.66 4.71 9.74
CA ARG A 261 -23.53 5.85 10.64
C ARG A 261 -22.21 5.78 11.39
N PHE A 262 -21.47 6.89 11.39
CA PHE A 262 -20.20 6.99 12.10
C PHE A 262 -20.32 7.96 13.28
N ASP A 263 -20.17 7.44 14.50
CA ASP A 263 -20.21 8.26 15.71
C ASP A 263 -18.82 8.33 16.33
N GLU A 264 -18.26 9.54 16.42
CA GLU A 264 -16.97 9.76 17.08
C GLU A 264 -17.10 9.56 18.59
N ILE A 265 -16.21 8.74 19.15
CA ILE A 265 -16.15 8.45 20.57
C ILE A 265 -15.07 9.33 21.20
N LYS A 266 -15.44 10.11 22.20
CA LYS A 266 -14.53 10.95 22.99
C LYS A 266 -14.09 10.20 24.25
N ASP A 267 -12.99 10.66 24.85
CA ASP A 267 -12.47 10.16 26.13
C ASP A 267 -12.17 8.65 26.15
N VAL A 268 -11.60 8.14 25.05
CA VAL A 268 -11.16 6.75 24.91
C VAL A 268 -9.67 6.64 25.20
N ASP A 269 -9.26 5.60 25.92
CA ASP A 269 -7.85 5.26 26.11
C ASP A 269 -7.20 4.88 24.76
N VAL A 270 -6.36 5.78 24.24
CA VAL A 270 -5.65 5.65 22.97
C VAL A 270 -4.15 5.80 23.16
N TRP A 271 -3.36 5.31 22.20
CA TRP A 271 -1.90 5.34 22.27
C TRP A 271 -1.28 6.72 21.98
N HIS A 272 -2.06 7.68 21.48
CA HIS A 272 -1.61 9.05 21.21
C HIS A 272 -2.81 10.01 21.16
N ASP A 273 -2.63 11.25 21.61
CA ASP A 273 -3.69 12.27 21.76
C ASP A 273 -4.38 12.67 20.45
N THR A 274 -3.65 12.62 19.34
CA THR A 274 -4.18 12.89 18.00
C THR A 274 -5.03 11.77 17.40
N VAL A 275 -5.15 10.62 18.06
CA VAL A 275 -5.92 9.47 17.55
C VAL A 275 -7.41 9.71 17.79
N ARG A 276 -8.20 9.63 16.72
CA ARG A 276 -9.65 9.72 16.79
C ARG A 276 -10.28 8.34 16.67
N VAL A 277 -11.33 8.08 17.46
CA VAL A 277 -12.00 6.78 17.50
C VAL A 277 -13.44 6.94 17.04
N PHE A 278 -13.92 6.02 16.22
CA PHE A 278 -15.29 6.03 15.71
C PHE A 278 -15.93 4.66 15.90
N SER A 279 -17.21 4.67 16.28
CA SER A 279 -18.09 3.52 16.17
C SER A 279 -18.81 3.54 14.82
N VAL A 280 -18.98 2.35 14.23
CA VAL A 280 -19.66 2.16 12.94
C VAL A 280 -20.96 1.41 13.20
N TRP A 281 -22.06 2.00 12.75
CA TRP A 281 -23.40 1.44 12.93
C TRP A 281 -24.08 1.23 11.58
N ASP A 282 -24.93 0.22 11.51
CA ASP A 282 -25.88 0.08 10.42
C ASP A 282 -26.96 1.14 10.58
N ALA A 283 -27.15 2.01 9.59
CA ALA A 283 -28.12 3.09 9.69
C ALA A 283 -29.57 2.58 9.68
N SER A 284 -29.82 1.37 9.16
CA SER A 284 -31.16 0.79 9.05
C SER A 284 -31.54 0.01 10.30
N SER A 285 -30.66 -0.87 10.80
CA SER A 285 -30.94 -1.71 11.98
C SER A 285 -30.46 -1.12 13.30
N SER A 286 -29.60 -0.09 13.27
CA SER A 286 -28.86 0.41 14.44
C SER A 286 -27.96 -0.63 15.11
N ASP A 287 -27.57 -1.69 14.37
CA ASP A 287 -26.60 -2.66 14.87
C ASP A 287 -25.18 -2.06 14.87
N LEU A 288 -24.43 -2.34 15.94
CA LEU A 288 -23.01 -2.01 15.99
C LEU A 288 -22.23 -2.94 15.05
N LEU A 289 -21.57 -2.36 14.06
CA LEU A 289 -20.82 -3.09 13.04
C LEU A 289 -19.34 -3.17 13.33
N GLY A 290 -18.77 -2.18 14.00
CA GLY A 290 -17.32 -2.11 14.16
C GLY A 290 -16.83 -0.85 14.85
N TYR A 291 -15.52 -0.79 14.99
CA TYR A 291 -14.80 0.42 15.38
C TYR A 291 -13.68 0.70 14.39
N PHE A 292 -13.34 1.97 14.20
CA PHE A 292 -12.09 2.33 13.56
C PHE A 292 -11.37 3.47 14.27
N PHE A 293 -10.05 3.46 14.12
CA PHE A 293 -9.15 4.45 14.67
C PHE A 293 -8.51 5.22 13.52
N LEU A 294 -8.52 6.55 13.58
CA LEU A 294 -7.78 7.41 12.67
C LEU A 294 -6.52 7.90 13.37
N ASP A 295 -5.38 7.37 12.96
CA ASP A 295 -4.07 7.84 13.36
C ASP A 295 -3.35 8.34 12.09
N ILE A 296 -3.65 9.57 11.69
CA ILE A 296 -3.27 10.08 10.37
C ILE A 296 -2.12 11.09 10.41
N PHE A 297 -1.80 11.68 11.55
CA PHE A 297 -0.77 12.72 11.65
C PHE A 297 0.63 12.16 11.79
N SER A 298 1.61 12.84 11.21
CA SER A 298 3.02 12.45 11.31
C SER A 298 3.59 12.68 12.71
N ARG A 299 4.45 11.76 13.16
CA ARG A 299 5.23 11.89 14.39
C ARG A 299 6.42 10.93 14.38
N GLU A 300 7.44 11.27 15.15
CA GLU A 300 8.61 10.41 15.35
C GLU A 300 8.21 9.03 15.89
N GLY A 301 8.87 7.97 15.42
CA GLY A 301 8.63 6.59 15.83
C GLY A 301 7.35 5.94 15.27
N LYS A 302 6.49 6.67 14.55
CA LYS A 302 5.31 6.11 13.89
C LYS A 302 5.66 5.46 12.55
N TYR A 303 4.96 4.37 12.21
CA TYR A 303 5.05 3.71 10.91
C TYR A 303 4.83 4.68 9.74
N ALA A 304 5.79 4.76 8.82
CA ALA A 304 5.88 5.83 7.82
C ALA A 304 4.96 5.67 6.59
N HIS A 305 4.29 4.54 6.43
CA HIS A 305 3.40 4.30 5.28
C HIS A 305 1.93 4.49 5.66
N THR A 306 1.14 4.87 4.66
CA THR A 306 -0.31 4.87 4.79
C THR A 306 -0.82 3.45 4.59
N CYS A 307 -1.58 2.93 5.54
CA CYS A 307 -2.14 1.58 5.49
C CYS A 307 -3.27 1.37 6.50
N VAL A 308 -4.06 0.33 6.31
CA VAL A 308 -4.96 -0.21 7.35
C VAL A 308 -4.31 -1.37 8.10
N VAL A 309 -4.36 -1.31 9.43
CA VAL A 309 -4.00 -2.44 10.30
C VAL A 309 -5.24 -2.96 11.01
N THR A 310 -5.50 -4.25 10.87
CA THR A 310 -6.56 -4.93 11.60
C THR A 310 -6.17 -5.14 13.07
N LEU A 311 -6.94 -4.57 13.99
CA LEU A 311 -6.76 -4.78 15.43
C LEU A 311 -7.56 -6.00 15.92
N GLN A 312 -8.79 -6.14 15.39
CA GLN A 312 -9.70 -7.21 15.77
C GLN A 312 -10.53 -7.65 14.55
N ASN A 313 -10.54 -8.96 14.30
CA ASN A 313 -11.44 -9.58 13.32
C ASN A 313 -12.84 -9.78 13.89
N GLY A 314 -13.86 -9.54 13.07
CA GLY A 314 -15.24 -9.87 13.40
C GLY A 314 -15.55 -11.34 13.17
N CYS A 315 -16.18 -12.04 14.11
CA CYS A 315 -16.56 -13.45 13.93
C CYS A 315 -17.67 -13.84 14.90
N LEU A 316 -18.26 -15.01 14.71
CA LEU A 316 -19.16 -15.60 15.71
C LEU A 316 -18.35 -16.38 16.75
N CYS A 317 -18.58 -16.06 18.01
CA CYS A 317 -18.07 -16.80 19.16
C CYS A 317 -18.88 -18.09 19.37
N SER A 318 -18.32 -19.03 20.14
CA SER A 318 -18.96 -20.33 20.43
C SER A 318 -20.29 -20.20 21.17
N ASN A 319 -20.49 -19.13 21.93
CA ASN A 319 -21.73 -18.77 22.62
C ASN A 319 -22.77 -18.08 21.70
N GLY A 320 -22.50 -17.95 20.39
CA GLY A 320 -23.36 -17.29 19.42
C GLY A 320 -23.24 -15.77 19.35
N THR A 321 -22.49 -15.12 20.25
CA THR A 321 -22.29 -13.65 20.19
C THR A 321 -21.30 -13.27 19.09
N ARG A 322 -21.53 -12.15 18.40
CA ARG A 322 -20.57 -11.65 17.41
C ARG A 322 -19.49 -10.81 18.08
N LYS A 323 -18.24 -11.16 17.82
CA LYS A 323 -17.07 -10.32 18.11
C LYS A 323 -17.06 -9.15 17.13
N VAL A 324 -16.98 -7.93 17.65
CA VAL A 324 -17.04 -6.69 16.85
C VAL A 324 -15.67 -6.40 16.21
N PRO A 325 -15.56 -6.20 14.89
CA PRO A 325 -14.29 -5.88 14.24
C PRO A 325 -13.76 -4.50 14.64
N ALA A 326 -12.44 -4.35 14.64
CA ALA A 326 -11.76 -3.07 14.81
C ALA A 326 -10.52 -2.97 13.91
N ALA A 327 -10.28 -1.79 13.34
CA ALA A 327 -9.10 -1.50 12.52
C ALA A 327 -8.58 -0.08 12.76
N VAL A 328 -7.33 0.17 12.41
CA VAL A 328 -6.71 1.51 12.44
C VAL A 328 -6.25 1.89 11.04
N ILE A 329 -6.52 3.13 10.65
CA ILE A 329 -5.88 3.78 9.50
C ILE A 329 -4.65 4.51 10.02
N LEU A 330 -3.49 4.15 9.48
CA LEU A 330 -2.23 4.85 9.67
C LEU A 330 -1.98 5.73 8.45
N SER A 331 -1.56 6.98 8.66
CA SER A 331 -1.07 7.88 7.61
C SER A 331 -0.02 8.86 8.16
N GLN A 332 0.50 9.73 7.30
CA GLN A 332 1.57 10.70 7.59
C GLN A 332 1.18 12.12 7.13
N CYS A 333 -0.06 12.52 7.39
CA CYS A 333 -0.54 13.87 7.16
C CYS A 333 0.30 14.87 7.98
N PRO A 334 0.63 16.06 7.44
CA PRO A 334 1.32 17.08 8.20
C PRO A 334 0.50 17.47 9.44
N LYS A 335 1.16 17.80 10.54
CA LYS A 335 0.48 18.34 11.71
C LYS A 335 -0.06 19.74 11.40
N GLU A 336 -1.12 20.12 12.10
CA GLU A 336 -1.56 21.52 12.15
C GLU A 336 -0.41 22.38 12.67
N PHE A 337 -0.16 23.51 12.01
CA PHE A 337 0.89 24.47 12.37
C PHE A 337 0.24 25.83 12.61
N ASP A 338 0.56 26.47 13.74
CA ASP A 338 0.07 27.79 14.13
C ASP A 338 -1.46 27.96 14.05
N GLY A 339 -2.22 26.91 14.39
CA GLY A 339 -3.70 26.94 14.38
C GLY A 339 -4.33 26.83 12.98
N ASN A 340 -3.54 26.64 11.92
CA ASN A 340 -4.03 26.36 10.58
C ASN A 340 -4.31 24.86 10.39
N SER A 341 -5.40 24.53 9.70
CA SER A 341 -5.76 23.16 9.37
C SER A 341 -4.69 22.53 8.48
N ALA A 342 -4.32 21.28 8.78
CA ALA A 342 -3.46 20.50 7.88
C ALA A 342 -4.12 20.36 6.51
N LEU A 343 -3.37 20.61 5.44
CA LEU A 343 -3.84 20.55 4.06
C LEU A 343 -3.34 19.27 3.40
N LEU A 344 -4.21 18.64 2.61
CA LEU A 344 -3.86 17.45 1.83
C LEU A 344 -3.70 17.79 0.35
N ARG A 345 -2.73 17.16 -0.30
CA ARG A 345 -2.70 17.11 -1.76
C ARG A 345 -3.77 16.14 -2.24
N PHE A 346 -4.29 16.35 -3.45
CA PHE A 346 -5.33 15.48 -4.00
C PHE A 346 -4.95 13.98 -4.01
N PRO A 347 -3.71 13.56 -4.36
CA PRO A 347 -3.31 12.16 -4.23
C PRO A 347 -3.36 11.60 -2.78
N GLU A 348 -3.18 12.45 -1.77
CA GLU A 348 -3.30 12.06 -0.36
C GLU A 348 -4.77 11.89 0.04
N VAL A 349 -5.68 12.69 -0.54
CA VAL A 349 -7.13 12.49 -0.41
C VAL A 349 -7.56 11.15 -0.99
N VAL A 350 -7.13 10.84 -2.23
CA VAL A 350 -7.42 9.56 -2.89
C VAL A 350 -6.88 8.39 -2.06
N ARG A 351 -5.64 8.49 -1.56
CA ARG A 351 -5.05 7.45 -0.70
C ARG A 351 -5.79 7.25 0.61
N LEU A 352 -6.23 8.33 1.27
CA LEU A 352 -7.03 8.21 2.49
C LEU A 352 -8.38 7.53 2.22
N PHE A 353 -9.02 7.88 1.10
CA PHE A 353 -10.26 7.25 0.63
C PHE A 353 -10.08 5.76 0.34
N HIS A 354 -8.96 5.39 -0.29
CA HIS A 354 -8.56 4.01 -0.53
C HIS A 354 -8.45 3.23 0.79
N GLU A 355 -7.70 3.72 1.77
CA GLU A 355 -7.56 3.03 3.07
C GLU A 355 -8.89 2.96 3.83
N PHE A 356 -9.71 4.01 3.75
CA PHE A 356 -11.02 3.98 4.40
C PHE A 356 -11.96 2.94 3.76
N SER A 357 -11.81 2.68 2.45
CA SER A 357 -12.50 1.60 1.76
C SER A 357 -12.17 0.23 2.37
N HIS A 358 -10.89 -0.01 2.72
CA HIS A 358 -10.47 -1.21 3.45
C HIS A 358 -11.10 -1.29 4.85
N VAL A 359 -11.20 -0.17 5.57
CA VAL A 359 -11.92 -0.14 6.86
C VAL A 359 -13.39 -0.53 6.69
N VAL A 360 -14.08 0.05 5.71
CA VAL A 360 -15.50 -0.25 5.44
C VAL A 360 -15.70 -1.70 5.04
N HIS A 361 -14.80 -2.25 4.21
CA HIS A 361 -14.78 -3.67 3.88
C HIS A 361 -14.62 -4.53 5.14
N HIS A 362 -13.68 -4.18 6.02
CA HIS A 362 -13.41 -4.90 7.26
C HIS A 362 -14.61 -4.94 8.21
N VAL A 363 -15.24 -3.79 8.48
CA VAL A 363 -16.36 -3.67 9.44
C VAL A 363 -17.69 -4.20 8.88
N SER A 364 -17.85 -4.19 7.55
CA SER A 364 -19.03 -4.73 6.88
C SER A 364 -18.98 -6.26 6.72
N ASN A 365 -17.82 -6.89 6.94
CA ASN A 365 -17.68 -8.33 6.82
C ASN A 365 -18.50 -9.07 7.91
N ARG A 366 -19.36 -10.00 7.49
CA ARG A 366 -20.24 -10.81 8.36
C ARG A 366 -19.85 -12.27 8.48
N ALA A 367 -18.64 -12.65 8.04
CA ALA A 367 -18.15 -14.00 8.12
C ALA A 367 -18.31 -14.58 9.53
N THR A 368 -18.72 -15.85 9.59
CA THR A 368 -18.83 -16.61 10.84
C THR A 368 -17.46 -16.86 11.44
N PHE A 369 -16.46 -17.14 10.60
CA PHE A 369 -15.16 -17.60 11.04
C PHE A 369 -14.12 -16.51 10.85
N SER A 370 -13.28 -16.30 11.88
CA SER A 370 -12.24 -15.28 11.84
C SER A 370 -11.24 -15.46 10.68
N ARG A 371 -11.12 -16.66 10.11
CA ARG A 371 -10.25 -16.91 8.95
C ARG A 371 -10.71 -16.15 7.70
N PHE A 372 -12.03 -16.05 7.50
CA PHE A 372 -12.66 -15.36 6.37
C PHE A 372 -13.12 -13.95 6.72
N SER A 373 -12.73 -13.49 7.90
CA SER A 373 -13.01 -12.16 8.39
C SER A 373 -11.85 -11.23 8.11
N GLY A 374 -12.20 -9.95 8.00
CA GLY A 374 -11.31 -8.84 7.79
C GLY A 374 -10.61 -8.83 6.45
N LEU A 375 -9.44 -8.22 6.40
CA LEU A 375 -8.69 -7.97 5.16
C LEU A 375 -7.85 -9.17 4.69
N ARG A 376 -8.23 -10.39 5.08
CA ARG A 376 -7.50 -11.63 4.77
C ARG A 376 -7.98 -12.28 3.47
N LEU A 377 -8.21 -11.46 2.46
CA LEU A 377 -8.61 -11.92 1.12
C LEU A 377 -7.36 -12.30 0.30
N GLU A 378 -7.60 -12.95 -0.84
CA GLU A 378 -6.55 -13.15 -1.84
C GLU A 378 -5.98 -11.75 -2.17
N GLY A 379 -4.66 -11.56 -2.06
CA GLY A 379 -4.04 -10.22 -2.09
C GLY A 379 -4.26 -9.47 -3.41
N ASP A 380 -4.57 -10.18 -4.48
CA ASP A 380 -4.93 -9.66 -5.80
C ASP A 380 -6.43 -9.35 -5.97
N PHE A 381 -7.27 -9.73 -5.02
CA PHE A 381 -8.67 -9.27 -4.89
C PHE A 381 -8.81 -8.16 -3.85
N ALA A 382 -7.98 -8.19 -2.80
CA ALA A 382 -8.11 -7.29 -1.65
C ALA A 382 -8.17 -5.81 -2.05
N GLU A 383 -7.44 -5.43 -3.10
CA GLU A 383 -7.39 -4.05 -3.61
C GLU A 383 -8.51 -3.68 -4.59
N ILE A 384 -9.28 -4.64 -5.10
CA ILE A 384 -10.33 -4.33 -6.09
C ILE A 384 -11.39 -3.40 -5.52
N PRO A 385 -11.95 -3.64 -4.30
CA PRO A 385 -12.94 -2.73 -3.73
C PRO A 385 -12.39 -1.32 -3.50
N SER A 386 -11.16 -1.19 -2.99
CA SER A 386 -10.54 0.11 -2.70
C SER A 386 -10.24 0.87 -3.99
N LEU A 387 -9.64 0.22 -5.00
CA LEU A 387 -9.39 0.82 -6.32
C LEU A 387 -10.67 1.24 -7.04
N LEU A 388 -11.75 0.45 -6.93
CA LEU A 388 -13.05 0.84 -7.47
C LEU A 388 -13.58 2.11 -6.79
N LEU A 389 -13.48 2.17 -5.47
CA LEU A 389 -13.99 3.26 -4.65
C LEU A 389 -13.18 4.56 -4.81
N GLU A 390 -11.90 4.50 -5.18
CA GLU A 390 -11.10 5.69 -5.53
C GLU A 390 -11.76 6.56 -6.60
N ASN A 391 -12.53 5.98 -7.54
CA ASN A 391 -13.23 6.72 -8.58
C ASN A 391 -14.19 7.79 -8.01
N TRP A 392 -14.72 7.60 -6.80
CA TRP A 392 -15.55 8.63 -6.16
C TRP A 392 -14.78 9.92 -5.90
N CYS A 393 -13.46 9.88 -5.71
CA CYS A 393 -12.67 11.10 -5.55
C CYS A 393 -12.62 11.95 -6.83
N TYR A 394 -12.91 11.36 -7.99
CA TYR A 394 -12.90 12.04 -9.28
C TYR A 394 -14.30 12.53 -9.71
N GLU A 395 -15.35 12.13 -9.00
CA GLU A 395 -16.71 12.57 -9.25
C GLU A 395 -17.00 13.94 -8.64
N SER A 396 -17.59 14.85 -9.43
CA SER A 396 -17.80 16.25 -9.02
C SER A 396 -18.61 16.40 -7.73
N ILE A 397 -19.62 15.54 -7.54
CA ILE A 397 -20.50 15.57 -6.37
C ILE A 397 -19.70 15.22 -5.10
N SER A 398 -18.97 14.11 -5.15
CA SER A 398 -18.11 13.67 -4.06
C SER A 398 -16.98 14.66 -3.76
N LEU A 399 -16.35 15.22 -4.80
CA LEU A 399 -15.26 16.17 -4.65
C LEU A 399 -15.72 17.43 -3.90
N LYS A 400 -16.92 17.93 -4.21
CA LYS A 400 -17.53 19.07 -3.48
C LYS A 400 -17.82 18.77 -2.01
N MET A 401 -18.01 17.51 -1.64
CA MET A 401 -18.23 17.11 -0.25
C MET A 401 -16.92 17.07 0.54
N MET A 402 -15.78 16.83 -0.14
CA MET A 402 -14.45 16.71 0.48
C MET A 402 -13.60 17.98 0.32
N SER A 403 -14.10 19.02 -0.36
CA SER A 403 -13.32 20.22 -0.69
C SER A 403 -14.02 21.52 -0.32
N GLY A 404 -13.19 22.52 -0.01
CA GLY A 404 -13.60 23.85 0.43
C GLY A 404 -12.36 24.67 0.75
N PHE A 405 -12.33 25.93 0.27
CA PHE A 405 -11.17 26.78 0.42
C PHE A 405 -10.84 27.04 1.90
N HIS A 406 -9.59 26.81 2.29
CA HIS A 406 -9.11 27.12 3.63
C HIS A 406 -8.99 28.64 3.82
N GLN A 407 -9.86 29.23 4.63
CA GLN A 407 -9.68 30.60 5.10
C GLN A 407 -8.60 30.62 6.19
N GLY A 408 -7.33 30.78 5.80
CA GLY A 408 -6.29 31.19 6.74
C GLY A 408 -6.50 32.66 7.14
N HIS A 409 -6.25 33.02 8.39
CA HIS A 409 -6.17 34.42 8.82
C HIS A 409 -4.99 35.11 8.12
N TYR A 410 -5.20 35.58 6.89
CA TYR A 410 -4.35 36.60 6.32
C TYR A 410 -4.79 37.94 6.90
N GLU A 411 -4.05 38.43 7.90
CA GLU A 411 -4.02 39.88 8.15
C GLU A 411 -3.52 40.54 6.86
N ILE A 412 -4.45 41.14 6.13
CA ILE A 412 -4.15 42.02 5.01
C ILE A 412 -3.47 43.24 5.61
N HIS A 413 -2.14 43.22 5.69
CA HIS A 413 -1.39 44.46 5.83
C HIS A 413 -1.57 45.25 4.53
N LYS A 414 -2.44 46.26 4.61
CA LYS A 414 -2.68 47.28 3.60
C LYS A 414 -1.44 48.12 3.32
#